data_AF-V2Y456-F1
#
_entry.id   AF-V2Y456-F1
#
_cell.length_a   1.000
_cell.length_b   1.000
_cell.length_c   1.000
_cell.angle_alpha   90.00
_cell.angle_beta   90.00
_cell.angle_gamma   90.00
#
_symmetry.space_group_name_H-M   'P 1'
#
loop_
_entity.id
_entity.type
_entity.pdbx_description
1 polymer ?
#
loop_
_entity_poly.entity_id
_entity_poly.type
_entity_poly.pdbx_seq_one_letter_code
_entity_poly.pdbx_strand_id
1 'polypeptide(L)' 'MQEGDNIIISVKNTYNGKLEIKDGEIQTSKLYESDEPGIGIKNIIDVIEKYQDSYTIQNDKEEFYFSILIYRAEK' A
#
# COMPACT_ATOMS: atom_id res chain seq x y z
N MET A 1 -13.73 -5.59 1.66
CA MET A 1 -14.80 -6.49 1.14
C MET A 1 -14.37 -7.94 1.37
N GLN A 2 -15.30 -8.89 1.37
CA GLN A 2 -14.97 -10.31 1.44
C GLN A 2 -15.25 -10.94 0.08
N GLU A 3 -14.28 -11.66 -0.48
CA GLU A 3 -14.42 -12.37 -1.75
C GLU A 3 -14.07 -13.85 -1.51
N GLY A 4 -15.10 -14.70 -1.45
CA GLY A 4 -14.96 -16.07 -0.95
C GLY A 4 -14.51 -16.07 0.52
N ASP A 5 -13.42 -16.78 0.81
CA ASP A 5 -12.79 -16.82 2.14
C ASP A 5 -11.71 -15.75 2.32
N ASN A 6 -11.38 -14.97 1.30
CA ASN A 6 -10.32 -13.97 1.37
C ASN A 6 -10.84 -12.63 1.89
N ILE A 7 -9.98 -11.92 2.63
CA ILE A 7 -10.28 -10.58 3.14
C ILE A 7 -9.54 -9.57 2.27
N ILE A 8 -10.28 -8.58 1.75
CA ILE A 8 -9.72 -7.46 1.01
C ILE A 8 -9.85 -6.18 1.84
N ILE A 9 -8.70 -5.57 2.14
CA ILE A 9 -8.60 -4.24 2.76
C ILE A 9 -8.14 -3.26 1.69
N SER A 10 -8.96 -2.27 1.38
CA SER A 10 -8.66 -1.27 0.34
C SER A 10 -8.76 0.14 0.90
N VAL A 11 -7.80 0.98 0.57
CA VAL A 11 -7.81 2.41 0.86
C VAL A 11 -7.70 3.20 -0.45
N LYS A 12 -8.46 4.28 -0.53
CA LYS A 12 -8.44 5.26 -1.60
C LYS A 12 -8.19 6.63 -0.98
N ASN A 13 -7.18 7.36 -1.46
CA ASN A 13 -6.89 8.71 -0.99
C ASN A 13 -6.50 9.60 -2.17
N THR A 14 -6.90 10.87 -2.11
CA THR A 14 -6.43 11.86 -3.06
C THR A 14 -4.96 12.21 -2.82
N TYR A 15 -4.21 12.48 -3.89
CA TYR A 15 -2.82 12.94 -3.82
C TYR A 15 -2.52 13.95 -4.93
N ASN A 16 -1.31 14.52 -4.93
CA ASN A 16 -0.91 15.60 -5.86
C ASN A 16 -0.48 15.11 -7.26
N GLY A 17 -0.77 13.85 -7.62
CA GLY A 17 -0.41 13.27 -8.91
C GLY A 17 1.05 12.84 -9.06
N LYS A 18 1.93 13.16 -8.11
CA LYS A 18 3.35 12.80 -8.17
C LYS A 18 3.68 11.63 -7.25
N LEU A 19 3.71 10.42 -7.81
CA LEU A 19 4.20 9.23 -7.13
C LEU A 19 5.65 9.01 -7.54
N GLU A 20 6.57 9.06 -6.59
CA GLU A 20 7.98 8.74 -6.83
C GLU A 20 8.27 7.33 -6.32
N ILE A 21 8.85 6.48 -7.16
CA ILE A 21 9.29 5.13 -6.79
C ILE A 21 10.80 5.09 -7.00
N LYS A 22 11.54 4.74 -5.96
CA LYS A 22 13.00 4.61 -5.99
C LYS A 22 13.40 3.31 -5.34
N ASP A 23 14.20 2.52 -6.05
CA ASP A 23 14.68 1.21 -5.58
C ASP A 23 13.54 0.24 -5.17
N GLY A 24 12.37 0.38 -5.79
CA GLY A 24 11.17 -0.40 -5.47
C GLY A 24 10.33 0.15 -4.30
N GLU A 25 10.79 1.19 -3.62
CA GLU A 25 10.08 1.82 -2.50
C GLU A 25 9.33 3.09 -2.94
N ILE A 26 8.12 3.29 -2.41
CA ILE A 26 7.35 4.52 -2.61
C ILE A 26 7.93 5.64 -1.75
N GLN A 27 8.32 6.73 -2.39
CA GLN A 27 8.84 7.94 -1.77
C GLN A 27 7.72 8.98 -1.66
N THR A 28 7.48 9.50 -0.45
CA THR A 28 6.43 10.51 -0.23
C THR A 28 6.98 11.91 -0.41
N SER A 29 6.28 12.77 -1.17
CA SER A 29 6.63 14.19 -1.29
C SER A 29 6.08 15.07 -0.17
N LYS A 30 5.67 14.49 0.98
CA LYS A 30 5.10 15.25 2.10
C LYS A 30 6.22 16.07 2.76
N LEU A 31 6.22 17.37 2.48
CA LEU A 31 7.24 18.33 2.94
C LEU A 31 7.29 18.54 4.47
N TYR A 32 6.27 18.06 5.21
CA TYR A 32 6.07 18.40 6.62
C TYR A 32 6.31 17.24 7.60
N GLU A 33 6.59 16.02 7.14
CA GLU A 33 6.78 14.86 8.03
C GLU A 33 8.00 14.02 7.61
N SER A 34 9.02 14.06 8.50
CA SER A 34 10.06 13.06 8.75
C SER A 34 11.29 12.94 7.83
N ASP A 35 12.40 12.58 8.46
CA ASP A 35 13.73 12.29 7.90
C ASP A 35 13.74 11.07 6.94
N GLU A 36 12.66 10.28 6.87
CA GLU A 36 12.52 9.10 6.00
C GLU A 36 11.18 9.11 5.24
N PRO A 37 11.17 9.52 3.97
CA PRO A 37 9.96 9.55 3.16
C PRO A 37 9.37 8.14 2.98
N GLY A 38 8.04 8.01 3.08
CA GLY A 38 7.36 6.75 2.75
C GLY A 38 7.40 5.63 3.79
N ILE A 39 7.94 5.87 5.00
CA ILE A 39 8.04 4.87 6.08
C ILE A 39 6.72 4.14 6.39
N GLY A 40 5.58 4.85 6.32
CA GLY A 40 4.26 4.25 6.59
C GLY A 40 3.87 3.19 5.58
N ILE A 41 4.13 3.41 4.29
CA ILE A 41 3.84 2.43 3.23
C ILE A 41 4.85 1.28 3.30
N LYS A 42 6.12 1.58 3.55
CA LYS A 42 7.18 0.58 3.75
C LYS A 42 6.83 -0.42 4.85
N ASN A 43 6.44 0.07 6.03
CA ASN A 43 6.03 -0.79 7.14
C ASN A 43 4.85 -1.72 6.79
N ILE A 44 3.91 -1.24 5.97
CA ILE A 44 2.79 -2.06 5.52
C ILE A 44 3.27 -3.16 4.57
N ILE A 45 4.13 -2.83 3.61
CA ILE A 45 4.71 -3.81 2.67
C ILE A 45 5.50 -4.87 3.42
N ASP A 46 6.37 -4.47 4.36
CA ASP A 46 7.19 -5.39 5.17
C ASP A 46 6.31 -6.40 5.94
N VAL A 47 5.17 -5.96 6.47
CA VAL A 47 4.21 -6.83 7.16
C VAL A 47 3.56 -7.78 6.17
N ILE A 48 3.11 -7.31 5.00
CA ILE A 48 2.45 -8.15 3.99
C ILE A 48 3.41 -9.24 3.48
N GLU A 49 4.65 -8.86 3.19
CA GLU A 49 5.69 -9.80 2.74
C GLU A 49 6.00 -10.86 3.80
N LYS A 50 6.05 -10.46 5.08
CA LYS A 50 6.25 -11.39 6.20
C LYS A 50 5.15 -12.45 6.30
N TYR A 51 3.90 -12.10 5.99
CA TYR A 51 2.76 -13.02 6.07
C TYR A 51 2.43 -13.70 4.73
N GLN A 52 3.25 -13.50 3.69
CA GLN A 52 3.04 -14.03 2.32
C GLN A 52 1.66 -13.67 1.73
N ASP A 53 1.09 -12.57 2.20
CA ASP A 53 -0.14 -12.01 1.66
C ASP A 53 0.17 -11.25 0.36
N SER A 54 -0.86 -10.86 -0.39
CA SER A 54 -0.71 -10.15 -1.66
C SER A 54 -1.19 -8.71 -1.54
N TYR A 55 -0.61 -7.80 -2.30
CA TYR A 55 -1.07 -6.41 -2.37
C TYR A 55 -1.03 -5.87 -3.79
N THR A 56 -1.74 -4.77 -4.00
CA THR A 56 -1.75 -4.02 -5.25
C THR A 56 -1.76 -2.54 -4.95
N ILE A 57 -0.88 -1.80 -5.63
CA ILE A 57 -0.81 -0.35 -5.59
C ILE A 57 -1.16 0.15 -6.98
N GLN A 58 -2.12 1.07 -7.06
CA GLN A 58 -2.50 1.74 -8.29
C GLN A 58 -2.63 3.23 -8.01
N ASN A 59 -2.39 4.04 -9.02
CA ASN A 59 -2.64 5.47 -8.93
C ASN A 59 -3.08 6.00 -10.29
N ASP A 60 -3.94 7.01 -10.27
CA ASP A 60 -4.20 7.88 -11.41
C ASP A 60 -3.66 9.28 -11.12
N LYS A 61 -4.12 10.35 -11.79
CA LYS A 61 -3.56 11.70 -11.58
C LYS A 61 -3.96 12.34 -10.26
N GLU A 62 -5.05 11.89 -9.64
CA GLU A 62 -5.65 12.54 -8.48
C GLU A 62 -5.84 11.57 -7.32
N GLU A 63 -5.87 10.26 -7.61
CA GLU A 63 -6.23 9.23 -6.65
C GLU A 63 -5.14 8.17 -6.55
N PHE A 64 -4.88 7.79 -5.31
CA PHE A 64 -4.02 6.69 -4.92
C PHE A 64 -4.87 5.58 -4.34
N TYR A 65 -4.62 4.35 -4.79
CA TYR A 65 -5.31 3.15 -4.40
C TYR A 65 -4.30 2.14 -3.86
N PHE A 66 -4.59 1.59 -2.69
CA PHE A 66 -3.81 0.50 -2.11
C PHE A 66 -4.74 -0.56 -1.60
N SER A 67 -4.53 -1.80 -2.02
CA SER A 67 -5.34 -2.95 -1.60
C SER A 67 -4.45 -4.08 -1.12
N ILE A 68 -4.88 -4.73 -0.04
CA ILE A 68 -4.27 -5.93 0.55
C ILE A 68 -5.29 -7.06 0.39
N LEU A 69 -4.82 -8.20 -0.10
CA LEU A 69 -5.52 -9.46 -0.14
C LEU A 69 -4.90 -10.38 0.91
N ILE A 70 -5.67 -10.70 1.94
CA ILE A 70 -5.27 -11.59 3.02
C ILE A 70 -5.92 -12.94 2.79
N TYR A 71 -5.09 -13.98 2.69
CA TYR A 71 -5.55 -15.35 2.55
C TYR A 71 -5.89 -15.91 3.93
N ARG A 72 -7.11 -16.39 4.12
CA ARG A 72 -7.41 -17.16 5.34
C ARG A 72 -6.74 -18.53 5.20
N ALA A 73 -5.95 -18.91 6.19
CA ALA A 73 -5.46 -20.27 6.28
C ALA A 73 -6.65 -21.23 6.30
N GLU A 74 -6.67 -22.20 5.37
CA GLU A 74 -7.59 -23.33 5.45
C GLU A 74 -7.29 -24.07 6.76
N LYS A 75 -8.34 -24.37 7.53
CA LYS A 75 -8.24 -25.08 8.81
C LYS A 75 -7.90 -26.55 8.62
#